data_AF-A0A3N7YU96-F1
#
_entry.id   AF-A0A3N7YU96-F1
#
_cell.length_a   1.000
_cell.length_b   1.000
_cell.length_c   1.000
_cell.angle_alpha   90.00
_cell.angle_beta   90.00
_cell.angle_gamma   90.00
#
_symmetry.space_group_name_H-M   'P 1'
#
loop_
_entity.id
_entity.type
_entity.pdbx_description
1 polymer ?
#
loop_
_entity_poly.entity_id
_entity_poly.type
_entity_poly.pdbx_seq_one_letter_code
_entity_poly.pdbx_strand_id
1 'polypeptide(L)' 'HGVTCPKCGGVFPLLASGPRTHRGRLVGYRGDKTGCGATVIGHGTTGAV' A
#
# COMPACT_ATOMS: atom_id res chain seq x y z
N HIS A 1 3.18 1.44 -7.67
CA HIS A 1 2.84 0.96 -6.31
C HIS A 1 1.85 1.94 -5.69
N GLY A 2 0.58 1.78 -6.03
CA GLY A 2 -0.53 2.52 -5.44
C GLY A 2 -1.48 1.53 -4.79
N VAL A 3 -2.22 1.97 -3.78
CA VAL A 3 -3.24 1.18 -3.11
C VAL A 3 -4.60 1.81 -3.36
N THR A 4 -5.56 0.99 -3.75
CA THR A 4 -6.95 1.44 -3.91
C THR A 4 -7.57 1.55 -2.54
N CYS A 5 -8.04 2.75 -2.19
CA CYS A 5 -8.79 2.98 -0.96
C CYS A 5 -10.29 2.97 -1.29
N PRO A 6 -11.05 1.92 -0.91
CA PRO A 6 -12.49 1.85 -1.21
C PRO A 6 -13.29 2.93 -0.47
N LYS A 7 -12.77 3.42 0.66
CA LYS A 7 -13.42 4.50 1.43
C LYS A 7 -13.27 5.88 0.76
N CYS A 8 -12.11 6.14 0.15
CA CYS A 8 -11.83 7.41 -0.53
C CYS A 8 -12.19 7.37 -2.03
N GLY A 9 -12.42 6.18 -2.60
CA GLY A 9 -12.79 6.00 -4.00
C GLY A 9 -11.65 6.24 -5.00
N GLY A 10 -10.39 6.07 -4.58
CA GLY A 10 -9.23 6.41 -5.42
C GLY A 10 -7.99 5.55 -5.16
N VAL A 11 -7.00 5.71 -6.03
CA VAL A 11 -5.68 5.09 -5.89
C VAL A 11 -4.72 6.09 -5.25
N PHE A 12 -4.15 5.72 -4.11
CA PHE A 12 -3.25 6.57 -3.34
C PHE A 12 -1.85 5.97 -3.29
N PRO A 13 -0.80 6.80 -3.19
CA PRO A 13 0.55 6.30 -3.00
C PRO A 13 0.66 5.57 -1.66
N LEU A 14 1.45 4.50 -1.63
CA LEU A 14 1.84 3.86 -0.38
C LEU A 14 3.09 4.53 0.18
N LEU A 15 3.03 5.03 1.42
CA LEU A 15 4.13 5.66 2.14
C LEU A 15 4.91 4.57 2.90
N ALA A 16 5.55 3.69 2.13
CA ALA A 16 6.31 2.58 2.69
C ALA A 16 7.63 3.06 3.33
N SER A 17 7.97 2.53 4.50
CA SER A 17 9.22 2.85 5.23
C SER A 17 10.11 1.64 5.52
N GLY A 18 9.78 0.46 5.00
CA GLY A 18 10.52 -0.76 5.26
C GLY A 18 11.87 -0.87 4.51
N PRO A 19 12.75 -1.82 4.88
CA PRO A 19 14.09 -1.93 4.31
C PRO A 19 14.13 -2.57 2.92
N ARG A 20 13.01 -3.11 2.43
CA ARG A 20 12.96 -3.85 1.16
C ARG A 20 12.46 -2.98 0.02
N THR A 21 13.10 -3.14 -1.12
CA THR A 21 12.68 -2.55 -2.40
C THR A 21 12.36 -3.66 -3.41
N HIS A 22 11.43 -3.39 -4.30
CA HIS A 22 11.10 -4.21 -5.45
C HIS A 22 11.05 -3.31 -6.68
N ARG A 23 11.89 -3.59 -7.68
CA ARG A 23 12.04 -2.76 -8.90
C ARG A 23 12.28 -1.27 -8.59
N GLY A 24 13.12 -0.99 -7.60
CA GLY A 24 13.47 0.38 -7.20
C GLY A 24 12.38 1.11 -6.38
N ARG A 25 11.30 0.43 -5.98
CA ARG A 25 10.26 1.00 -5.11
C ARG A 25 10.18 0.27 -3.78
N LEU A 26 9.99 1.00 -2.70
CA LEU A 26 9.81 0.43 -1.36
C LEU A 26 8.58 -0.50 -1.31
N VAL A 27 8.74 -1.62 -0.62
CA VAL A 27 7.68 -2.60 -0.35
C VAL A 27 6.89 -2.14 0.86
N GLY A 28 5.56 -2.24 0.75
CA GLY A 28 4.63 -1.97 1.84
C GLY A 28 4.61 -3.04 2.90
N TYR A 29 4.54 -2.62 4.15
CA TYR A 29 4.40 -3.46 5.33
C TYR A 29 3.14 -3.10 6.12
N ARG A 30 2.71 -4.05 6.96
CA ARG A 30 1.67 -3.78 7.96
C ARG A 30 2.12 -2.66 8.90
N GLY A 31 1.28 -1.64 9.04
CA GLY A 31 1.57 -0.43 9.81
C GLY A 31 1.90 0.79 8.94
N ASP A 32 2.31 0.58 7.67
CA ASP A 32 2.60 1.68 6.77
C ASP A 32 1.35 2.52 6.50
N LYS A 33 1.58 3.81 6.22
CA LYS A 33 0.51 4.74 5.88
C LYS A 33 0.32 4.83 4.38
N THR A 34 -0.91 5.12 3.97
CA THR A 34 -1.23 5.48 2.59
C THR A 34 -1.31 7.01 2.46
N GLY A 35 -1.26 7.53 1.24
CA GLY A 35 -1.40 8.96 0.99
C GLY A 35 -2.75 9.54 1.45
N CYS A 36 -3.79 8.70 1.59
CA CYS A 36 -5.08 9.10 2.19
C CYS A 36 -5.14 8.93 3.72
N GLY A 37 -4.03 8.54 4.37
CA GLY A 37 -3.93 8.37 5.82
C GLY A 37 -4.36 7.01 6.38
N ALA A 38 -4.78 6.07 5.51
CA ALA A 38 -5.14 4.71 5.93
C ALA A 38 -3.89 3.93 6.39
N THR A 39 -4.08 2.96 7.28
CA THR A 39 -3.01 2.05 7.73
C THR A 39 -3.10 0.74 6.98
N VAL A 40 -1.99 0.27 6.43
CA VAL A 40 -1.89 -1.07 5.83
C VAL A 40 -1.98 -2.12 6.94
N ILE A 41 -2.91 -3.07 6.81
CA ILE A 41 -3.11 -4.14 7.80
C ILE A 41 -2.56 -5.50 7.36
N GLY A 42 -2.15 -5.64 6.10
CA GLY A 42 -1.60 -6.88 5.54
C GLY A 42 -1.33 -6.76 4.05
N HIS A 43 -0.78 -7.82 3.48
CA HIS A 43 -0.56 -7.91 2.04
C HIS A 43 -1.90 -8.22 1.40
N GLY A 44 -2.38 -7.35 0.51
CA GLY A 44 -3.55 -7.68 -0.28
C GLY A 44 -3.18 -8.80 -1.24
N THR A 45 -3.63 -10.03 -0.98
CA THR A 45 -3.83 -11.00 -2.06
C THR A 45 -4.97 -10.43 -2.88
N THR A 46 -4.66 -9.59 -3.86
CA THR A 46 -5.64 -9.23 -4.88
C THR A 46 -6.17 -10.53 -5.42
N GLY A 47 -7.40 -10.89 -5.04
CA GLY A 47 -8.06 -12.09 -5.54
C GLY A 47 -8.04 -12.00 -7.05
N ALA A 48 -7.27 -12.89 -7.68
CA ALA A 48 -7.51 -13.24 -9.06
C ALA A 48 -8.95 -13.78 -9.10
N VAL A 49 -9.81 -13.05 -9.82
CA VAL A 49 -11.13 -13.55 -10.20
C VAL A 49 -11.00 -14.49 -11.39
#